data_AF-A0AAD1RCS1-F1
#
_entry.id   AF-A0AAD1RCS1-F1
#
_cell.length_a   1.000
_cell.length_b   1.000
_cell.length_c   1.000
_cell.angle_alpha   90.00
_cell.angle_beta   90.00
_cell.angle_gamma   90.00
#
_symmetry.space_group_name_H-M   'P 1'
#
loop_
_entity.id
_entity.type
_entity.pdbx_description
1 polymer ?
#
loop_
_entity_poly.entity_id
_entity_poly.type
_entity_poly.pdbx_seq_one_letter_code
_entity_poly.pdbx_strand_id
1 'polypeptide(L)'
;MLPIQAPQTLLNSLQNICSSFIWGNKKPRISRTILYKHPTKGGVGLPNLNQYYKATMLASGILLHLNRGIIQWVDMEKAQLDKNATLDYLWTPKKHRPVKPNLYPTTTLTVHIWSKFLDTVGAKEKFHPNAPLTALRAISPDMRLQTWVHAGIRHIHQIMQSQEILPFTDIQTKWELPTNAIFTYLQLKGIINTHVNKQQQSPEQSPLPSK
;
A
#
# COMPACT_ATOMS: atom_id res chain seq x y z
N MET A 1 -14.77 11.88 -2.81
CA MET A 1 -13.69 12.44 -3.67
C MET A 1 -13.30 11.36 -4.66
N LEU A 2 -13.32 11.69 -5.96
CA LEU A 2 -12.91 10.77 -7.03
C LEU A 2 -11.40 10.90 -7.24
N PRO A 3 -10.62 9.81 -7.30
CA PRO A 3 -9.20 9.89 -7.58
C PRO A 3 -8.99 10.24 -9.08
N ILE A 4 -8.71 11.51 -9.35
CA ILE A 4 -8.47 12.03 -10.70
C ILE A 4 -6.99 12.37 -10.84
N GLN A 5 -6.40 12.03 -11.99
CA GLN A 5 -5.04 12.44 -12.30
C GLN A 5 -4.96 13.96 -12.50
N ALA A 6 -4.33 14.66 -11.56
CA ALA A 6 -4.00 16.07 -11.76
C ALA A 6 -2.68 16.18 -12.56
N PRO A 7 -2.65 16.94 -13.67
CA PRO A 7 -1.39 17.29 -14.33
C PRO A 7 -0.46 18.03 -13.37
N GLN A 8 0.81 17.65 -13.32
CA GLN A 8 1.80 18.29 -12.46
C GLN A 8 1.97 19.78 -12.77
N THR A 9 1.80 20.16 -14.05
CA THR A 9 1.81 21.55 -14.52
C THR A 9 0.69 22.36 -13.87
N LEU A 10 -0.52 21.81 -13.79
CA LEU A 10 -1.66 22.46 -13.15
C LEU A 10 -1.41 22.68 -11.65
N LEU A 11 -0.91 21.67 -10.94
CA LEU A 11 -0.59 21.80 -9.51
C LEU A 11 0.49 22.86 -9.26
N ASN A 12 1.53 22.88 -10.10
CA ASN A 12 2.60 23.87 -10.00
C ASN A 12 2.12 25.29 -10.34
N SER A 13 1.26 25.43 -11.36
CA SER A 13 0.64 26.71 -11.72
C SER A 13 -0.23 27.25 -10.59
N LEU A 14 -1.07 26.40 -9.99
CA LEU A 14 -1.87 26.79 -8.82
C LEU A 14 -0.99 27.21 -7.64
N GLN A 15 0.07 26.46 -7.37
CA GLN A 15 1.00 26.78 -6.30
C GLN A 15 1.75 28.10 -6.55
N ASN A 16 2.04 28.41 -7.82
CA ASN A 16 2.60 29.71 -8.22
C ASN A 16 1.58 30.83 -8.04
N ILE A 17 0.31 30.64 -8.41
CA ILE A 17 -0.75 31.63 -8.20
C ILE A 17 -0.94 31.90 -6.70
N CYS A 18 -1.01 30.86 -5.86
CA CYS A 18 -1.06 31.02 -4.40
C CYS A 18 0.16 31.79 -3.88
N SER A 19 1.36 31.48 -4.37
CA SER A 19 2.59 32.20 -4.01
C SER A 19 2.51 33.68 -4.43
N SER A 20 2.08 33.96 -5.65
CA SER A 20 1.91 35.33 -6.15
C SER A 20 0.85 36.10 -5.36
N PHE A 21 -0.23 35.44 -4.95
CA PHE A 21 -1.26 36.02 -4.10
C PHE A 21 -0.72 36.41 -2.71
N ILE A 22 -0.02 35.48 -2.04
CA ILE A 22 0.57 35.72 -0.71
C ILE A 22 1.57 36.88 -0.72
N TRP A 23 2.37 36.99 -1.79
CA TRP A 23 3.40 38.03 -1.91
C TRP A 23 2.93 39.26 -2.69
N GLY A 24 1.68 39.34 -3.13
CA GLY A 24 1.15 40.46 -3.93
C GLY A 24 1.94 40.70 -5.22
N ASN A 25 2.26 39.65 -5.97
CA ASN A 25 3.13 39.64 -7.15
C ASN A 25 4.57 40.16 -6.90
N LYS A 26 4.99 40.32 -5.65
CA LYS A 26 6.37 40.69 -5.29
C LYS A 26 7.24 39.44 -5.10
N LYS A 27 8.56 39.64 -5.05
CA LYS A 27 9.53 38.58 -4.79
C LYS A 27 9.25 37.94 -3.41
N PRO A 28 9.17 36.60 -3.30
CA PRO A 28 8.99 35.91 -2.03
C PRO A 28 10.08 36.29 -1.03
N ARG A 29 9.69 36.68 0.19
CA ARG A 29 10.63 37.01 1.27
C ARG A 29 11.05 35.78 2.09
N ILE A 30 10.23 34.73 2.05
CA ILE A 30 10.45 33.46 2.76
C ILE A 30 10.54 32.35 1.71
N SER A 31 11.46 31.41 1.90
CA SER A 31 11.58 30.26 1.01
C SER A 31 10.35 29.34 1.13
N ARG A 32 9.97 28.69 0.02
CA ARG A 32 8.83 27.75 -0.01
C ARG A 32 8.97 26.61 1.00
N THR A 33 10.19 26.14 1.24
CA THR A 33 10.46 25.05 2.19
C THR A 33 10.16 25.45 3.63
N ILE A 34 10.39 26.71 4.03
CA ILE A 34 10.03 27.23 5.35
C ILE A 34 8.51 27.48 5.41
N LEU A 35 7.95 28.02 4.34
CA LEU A 35 6.51 28.32 4.24
C LEU A 35 5.65 27.07 4.44
N TYR A 36 6.07 25.92 3.88
CA TYR A 36 5.35 24.64 4.01
C TYR A 36 5.57 23.90 5.32
N LYS A 37 6.58 24.27 6.12
CA LYS A 37 6.79 23.63 7.43
C LYS A 37 5.68 24.02 8.39
N HIS A 38 5.33 23.09 9.29
CA HIS A 38 4.40 23.35 10.38
C HIS A 38 4.93 24.43 11.34
N PRO A 39 4.08 25.25 11.99
CA PRO A 39 4.51 26.27 12.94
C PRO A 39 5.43 25.78 14.05
N THR A 40 5.19 24.56 14.56
CA THR A 40 6.05 23.93 15.59
C THR A 40 7.48 23.64 15.12
N LYS A 41 7.74 23.64 13.81
CA LYS A 41 9.06 23.45 13.20
C LYS A 41 9.64 24.77 12.65
N GLY A 42 9.14 25.91 13.13
CA GLY A 42 9.58 27.24 12.69
C GLY A 42 9.10 27.64 11.29
N GLY A 43 7.99 27.06 10.82
CA GLY A 43 7.36 27.40 9.54
C GLY A 43 6.07 28.19 9.68
N VAL A 44 5.37 28.38 8.56
CA VAL A 44 4.08 29.14 8.51
C VAL A 44 2.87 28.20 8.42
N GLY A 45 3.08 26.94 8.01
CA GLY A 45 2.01 25.93 7.87
C GLY A 45 1.24 26.01 6.56
N LEU A 46 1.79 26.64 5.51
CA LEU A 46 1.11 26.70 4.21
C LEU A 46 1.00 25.30 3.59
N PRO A 47 -0.18 24.86 3.15
CA PRO A 47 -0.32 23.55 2.51
C PRO A 47 0.46 23.46 1.19
N ASN A 48 1.29 22.44 1.06
CA ASN A 48 1.91 22.10 -0.22
C ASN A 48 0.92 21.30 -1.08
N LEU A 49 0.37 21.92 -2.13
CA LEU A 49 -0.64 21.32 -3.01
C LEU A 49 -0.20 19.96 -3.59
N ASN A 50 1.09 19.78 -3.89
CA ASN A 50 1.61 18.50 -4.38
C ASN A 50 1.56 17.40 -3.31
N GLN A 51 1.85 17.74 -2.04
CA GLN A 51 1.76 16.80 -0.93
C GLN A 51 0.30 16.52 -0.57
N TYR A 52 -0.55 17.55 -0.62
CA TYR A 52 -1.98 17.43 -0.37
C TYR A 52 -2.64 16.50 -1.41
N TYR A 53 -2.33 16.69 -2.70
CA TYR A 53 -2.78 15.79 -3.76
C TYR A 53 -2.33 14.34 -3.53
N LYS A 54 -1.06 14.12 -3.16
CA LYS A 54 -0.61 12.76 -2.81
C LYS A 54 -1.38 12.18 -1.63
N ALA A 55 -1.64 12.98 -0.59
CA ALA A 55 -2.37 12.56 0.59
C ALA A 55 -3.84 12.21 0.28
N THR A 56 -4.53 12.99 -0.55
CA THR A 56 -5.92 12.69 -0.96
C THR A 56 -6.02 11.41 -1.78
N MET A 57 -5.01 11.14 -2.63
CA MET A 57 -4.93 9.91 -3.40
C MET A 57 -4.67 8.69 -2.51
N LEU A 58 -3.80 8.81 -1.51
CA LEU A 58 -3.60 7.77 -0.50
C LEU A 58 -4.85 7.52 0.34
N ALA A 59 -5.54 8.58 0.77
CA ALA A 59 -6.81 8.46 1.48
C ALA A 59 -7.87 7.73 0.65
N SER A 60 -7.91 7.97 -0.66
CA SER A 60 -8.79 7.25 -1.59
C SER A 60 -8.46 5.76 -1.66
N GLY A 61 -7.17 5.40 -1.66
CA GLY A 61 -6.72 4.00 -1.56
C GLY A 61 -7.08 3.33 -0.24
N ILE A 62 -7.03 4.08 0.87
CA ILE A 62 -7.48 3.58 2.19
C ILE A 62 -8.99 3.34 2.20
N LEU A 63 -9.78 4.24 1.60
CA LEU A 63 -11.24 4.08 1.50
C LEU A 63 -11.61 2.84 0.67
N LEU A 64 -10.87 2.61 -0.42
CA LEU A 64 -10.98 1.39 -1.21
C LEU A 64 -10.67 0.14 -0.36
N HIS A 65 -9.61 0.20 0.47
CA HIS A 65 -9.21 -0.89 1.36
C HIS A 65 -10.19 -1.21 2.49
N LEU A 66 -10.60 -0.19 3.24
CA LEU A 66 -11.41 -0.37 4.44
C LEU A 66 -12.86 -0.75 4.11
N ASN A 67 -13.33 -0.52 2.89
CA ASN A 67 -14.73 -0.72 2.51
C ASN A 67 -15.70 -0.03 3.50
N ARG A 68 -15.31 1.14 4.02
CA ARG A 68 -16.11 1.91 4.98
C ARG A 68 -16.72 3.11 4.28
N GLY A 69 -18.05 3.13 4.21
CA GLY A 69 -18.85 4.26 3.73
C GLY A 69 -19.50 4.04 2.37
N ILE A 70 -20.61 4.75 2.15
CA ILE A 70 -21.36 4.77 0.89
C ILE A 70 -20.62 5.72 -0.06
N ILE A 71 -19.67 5.18 -0.82
CA ILE A 71 -18.93 5.95 -1.82
C ILE A 71 -19.24 5.32 -3.17
N GLN A 72 -20.12 5.98 -3.93
CA GLN A 72 -20.67 5.48 -5.18
C GLN A 72 -19.59 4.96 -6.16
N TRP A 73 -18.46 5.66 -6.29
CA TRP A 73 -17.38 5.21 -7.18
C TRP A 73 -16.71 3.92 -6.71
N VAL A 74 -16.58 3.73 -5.39
CA VAL A 74 -16.02 2.49 -4.81
C VAL A 74 -16.98 1.32 -5.04
N ASP A 75 -18.29 1.58 -4.94
CA ASP A 75 -19.32 0.57 -5.20
C ASP A 75 -19.36 0.16 -6.68
N MET A 76 -19.21 1.13 -7.59
CA MET A 76 -19.05 0.86 -9.03
C MET A 76 -17.81 0.02 -9.32
N GLU A 77 -16.67 0.31 -8.68
CA GLU A 77 -15.45 -0.49 -8.84
C GLU A 77 -15.64 -1.94 -8.36
N LYS A 78 -16.35 -2.14 -7.24
CA LYS A 78 -16.65 -3.48 -6.70
C LYS A 78 -17.70 -4.25 -7.48
N ALA A 79 -18.60 -3.57 -8.20
CA ALA A 79 -19.61 -4.23 -9.00
C ALA A 79 -19.02 -4.89 -10.25
N GLN A 80 -17.90 -4.38 -10.77
CA GLN A 80 -17.24 -4.92 -11.96
C GLN A 80 -16.05 -5.82 -11.66
N LEU A 81 -15.30 -5.58 -10.59
CA LEU A 81 -14.23 -6.47 -10.18
C LEU A 81 -14.77 -7.55 -9.26
N ASP A 82 -14.34 -8.79 -9.47
CA ASP A 82 -14.56 -9.85 -8.49
C ASP A 82 -14.00 -9.39 -7.14
N LYS A 83 -14.80 -9.53 -6.06
CA LYS A 83 -14.78 -8.72 -4.82
C LYS A 83 -13.43 -8.57 -4.12
N ASN A 84 -12.42 -9.35 -4.50
CA ASN A 84 -11.12 -9.44 -3.84
C ASN A 84 -9.94 -9.03 -4.73
N ALA A 85 -10.10 -9.00 -6.05
CA ALA A 85 -8.98 -8.75 -6.97
C ALA A 85 -8.37 -7.35 -6.80
N THR A 86 -9.19 -6.32 -6.54
CA THR A 86 -8.71 -4.94 -6.42
C THR A 86 -7.77 -4.72 -5.22
N LEU A 87 -8.13 -5.30 -4.08
CA LEU A 87 -7.38 -5.15 -2.82
C LEU A 87 -6.08 -5.94 -2.86
N ASP A 88 -6.14 -7.12 -3.46
CA ASP A 88 -4.99 -7.96 -3.76
C ASP A 88 -3.93 -7.20 -4.57
N TYR A 89 -4.34 -6.37 -5.53
CA TYR A 89 -3.43 -5.54 -6.33
C TYR A 89 -2.69 -4.45 -5.54
N LEU A 90 -3.29 -3.93 -4.46
CA LEU A 90 -2.67 -2.88 -3.64
C LEU A 90 -1.48 -3.44 -2.85
N TRP A 91 -1.65 -4.64 -2.31
CA TRP A 91 -0.67 -5.31 -1.46
C TRP A 91 0.35 -6.15 -2.24
N THR A 92 0.14 -6.33 -3.54
CA THR A 92 1.11 -6.99 -4.41
C THR A 92 2.18 -6.03 -4.92
N PRO A 93 3.47 -6.38 -4.75
CA PRO A 93 4.58 -5.63 -5.32
C PRO A 93 4.49 -5.59 -6.85
N LYS A 94 4.92 -4.47 -7.45
CA LYS A 94 4.76 -4.18 -8.88
C LYS A 94 5.29 -5.30 -9.80
N LYS A 95 6.37 -5.98 -9.41
CA LYS A 95 7.00 -7.08 -10.15
C LYS A 95 6.12 -8.34 -10.26
N HIS A 96 5.22 -8.51 -9.30
CA HIS A 96 4.43 -9.73 -9.11
C HIS A 96 2.93 -9.50 -9.35
N ARG A 97 2.55 -8.33 -9.88
CA ARG A 97 1.17 -8.02 -10.25
C ARG A 97 0.78 -8.75 -11.54
N PRO A 98 -0.43 -9.33 -11.62
CA PRO A 98 -0.90 -9.91 -12.87
C PRO A 98 -0.98 -8.85 -13.98
N VAL A 99 -0.68 -9.26 -15.21
CA VAL A 99 -0.42 -8.36 -16.35
C VAL A 99 -1.67 -7.65 -16.88
N LYS A 100 -2.87 -8.17 -16.62
CA LYS A 100 -4.12 -7.56 -17.10
C LYS A 100 -5.31 -7.79 -16.17
N PRO A 101 -5.59 -6.84 -15.29
CA PRO A 101 -6.92 -6.61 -14.78
C PRO A 101 -7.58 -5.49 -15.61
N ASN A 102 -8.83 -5.65 -16.02
CA ASN A 102 -9.65 -4.54 -16.53
C ASN A 102 -9.98 -3.61 -15.34
N LEU A 103 -8.98 -2.91 -14.81
CA LEU A 103 -9.16 -1.96 -13.73
C LEU A 103 -9.74 -0.67 -14.28
N TYR A 104 -10.61 -0.05 -13.50
CA TYR A 104 -11.04 1.30 -13.79
C TYR A 104 -9.85 2.27 -13.78
N PRO A 105 -9.94 3.38 -14.54
CA PRO A 105 -8.90 4.41 -14.55
C PRO A 105 -8.57 4.93 -13.14
N THR A 106 -9.58 5.03 -12.27
CA THR A 106 -9.50 5.46 -10.86
C THR A 106 -8.71 4.48 -9.99
N THR A 107 -8.98 3.18 -10.10
CA THR A 107 -8.22 2.13 -9.40
C THR A 107 -6.78 2.07 -9.89
N THR A 108 -6.58 2.16 -11.21
CA THR A 108 -5.26 2.13 -11.85
C THR A 108 -4.39 3.28 -11.35
N LEU A 109 -4.98 4.48 -11.27
CA LEU A 109 -4.32 5.66 -10.72
C LEU A 109 -3.94 5.46 -9.26
N THR A 110 -4.87 4.96 -8.45
CA THR A 110 -4.66 4.74 -7.02
C THR A 110 -3.53 3.73 -6.77
N VAL A 111 -3.52 2.62 -7.51
CA VAL A 111 -2.47 1.59 -7.47
C VAL A 111 -1.12 2.10 -7.94
N HIS A 112 -1.09 2.98 -8.96
CA HIS A 112 0.13 3.62 -9.45
C HIS A 112 0.72 4.56 -8.40
N ILE A 113 -0.10 5.44 -7.83
CA ILE A 113 0.31 6.39 -6.78
C ILE A 113 0.80 5.63 -5.55
N TRP A 114 0.10 4.58 -5.14
CA TRP A 114 0.52 3.69 -4.06
C TRP A 114 1.88 3.05 -4.34
N SER A 115 2.12 2.55 -5.56
CA SER A 115 3.42 1.96 -5.91
C SER A 115 4.56 2.98 -5.85
N LYS A 116 4.33 4.22 -6.33
CA LYS A 116 5.29 5.31 -6.20
C LYS A 116 5.54 5.69 -4.73
N PHE A 117 4.50 5.62 -3.89
CA PHE A 117 4.65 5.86 -2.46
C PHE A 117 5.52 4.76 -1.80
N LEU A 118 5.27 3.49 -2.12
CA LEU A 118 6.11 2.39 -1.63
C LEU A 118 7.57 2.51 -2.09
N ASP A 119 7.81 3.01 -3.32
CA ASP A 119 9.15 3.32 -3.80
C ASP A 119 9.83 4.40 -2.94
N THR A 120 9.11 5.46 -2.54
CA THR A 120 9.66 6.51 -1.67
C THR A 120 9.99 6.05 -0.26
N VAL A 121 9.31 5.01 0.23
CA VAL A 121 9.51 4.44 1.57
C VAL A 121 10.54 3.28 1.56
N GLY A 122 10.98 2.84 0.38
CA GLY A 122 11.92 1.70 0.26
C GLY A 122 11.27 0.33 0.48
N ALA A 123 9.95 0.23 0.36
CA ALA A 123 9.18 -1.00 0.60
C ALA A 123 8.84 -1.78 -0.69
N LYS A 124 9.64 -1.60 -1.76
CA LYS A 124 9.34 -1.99 -3.14
C LYS A 124 9.19 -3.50 -3.39
N GLU A 125 9.82 -4.36 -2.60
CA GLU A 125 9.95 -5.81 -2.86
C GLU A 125 9.45 -6.69 -1.71
N LYS A 126 8.85 -6.08 -0.69
CA LYS A 126 8.47 -6.78 0.53
C LYS A 126 6.97 -7.07 0.50
N PHE A 127 6.58 -8.29 0.86
CA PHE A 127 5.18 -8.66 0.94
C PHE A 127 4.61 -8.18 2.26
N HIS A 128 3.46 -7.50 2.20
CA HIS A 128 2.70 -7.16 3.39
C HIS A 128 1.92 -8.40 3.88
N PRO A 129 1.66 -8.57 5.19
CA PRO A 129 0.81 -9.67 5.68
C PRO A 129 -0.59 -9.72 5.03
N ASN A 130 -1.11 -8.61 4.54
CA ASN A 130 -2.39 -8.57 3.82
C ASN A 130 -2.27 -8.97 2.33
N ALA A 131 -1.07 -9.22 1.82
CA ALA A 131 -0.90 -9.67 0.45
C ALA A 131 -1.53 -11.06 0.26
N PRO A 132 -2.15 -11.31 -0.91
CA PRO A 132 -2.75 -12.60 -1.18
C PRO A 132 -1.68 -13.66 -1.41
N LEU A 133 -1.96 -14.90 -1.02
CA LEU A 133 -1.05 -16.04 -1.23
C LEU A 133 -0.78 -16.28 -2.72
N THR A 134 -1.74 -15.96 -3.59
CA THR A 134 -1.60 -16.06 -5.06
C THR A 134 -0.47 -15.20 -5.60
N ALA A 135 -0.11 -14.10 -4.92
CA ALA A 135 1.00 -13.26 -5.31
C ALA A 135 2.37 -13.93 -5.15
N LEU A 136 2.47 -14.91 -4.23
CA LEU A 136 3.69 -15.65 -3.98
C LEU A 136 4.00 -16.66 -5.11
N ARG A 137 3.01 -16.99 -5.96
CA ARG A 137 3.22 -17.78 -7.19
C ARG A 137 4.26 -17.13 -8.10
N ALA A 138 4.38 -15.81 -8.07
CA ALA A 138 5.35 -15.10 -8.89
C ALA A 138 6.81 -15.22 -8.37
N ILE A 139 7.02 -15.77 -7.16
CA ILE A 139 8.33 -16.15 -6.63
C ILE A 139 8.56 -17.66 -6.83
N SER A 140 7.55 -18.48 -6.60
CA SER A 140 7.59 -19.93 -6.81
C SER A 140 6.41 -20.41 -7.66
N PRO A 141 6.62 -20.64 -8.98
CA PRO A 141 5.54 -21.01 -9.89
C PRO A 141 4.96 -22.40 -9.61
N ASP A 142 5.72 -23.30 -8.99
CA ASP A 142 5.34 -24.71 -8.74
C ASP A 142 4.41 -24.91 -7.53
N MET A 143 4.01 -23.82 -6.87
CA MET A 143 3.27 -23.88 -5.62
C MET A 143 1.80 -24.25 -5.84
N ARG A 144 1.34 -25.35 -5.20
CA ARG A 144 -0.05 -25.85 -5.25
C ARG A 144 -0.98 -25.03 -4.35
N LEU A 145 -1.15 -23.75 -4.70
CA LEU A 145 -1.96 -22.79 -3.95
C LEU A 145 -3.48 -23.01 -4.11
N GLN A 146 -3.92 -23.79 -5.09
CA GLN A 146 -5.34 -24.05 -5.30
C GLN A 146 -5.97 -24.71 -4.07
N THR A 147 -5.34 -25.73 -3.49
CA THR A 147 -5.84 -26.41 -2.30
C THR A 147 -6.03 -25.46 -1.12
N TRP A 148 -5.12 -24.49 -0.96
CA TRP A 148 -5.16 -23.49 0.11
C TRP A 148 -6.26 -22.45 -0.11
N VAL A 149 -6.45 -22.01 -1.35
CA VAL A 149 -7.51 -21.06 -1.72
C VAL A 149 -8.90 -21.70 -1.56
N HIS A 150 -9.05 -22.99 -1.91
CA HIS A 150 -10.30 -23.74 -1.71
C HIS A 150 -10.59 -23.99 -0.23
N ALA A 151 -9.55 -24.20 0.60
CA ALA A 151 -9.66 -24.27 2.05
C ALA A 151 -9.96 -22.91 2.72
N GLY A 152 -10.03 -21.82 1.95
CA GLY A 152 -10.38 -20.48 2.44
C GLY A 152 -9.18 -19.61 2.88
N ILE A 153 -7.95 -20.08 2.68
CA ILE A 153 -6.73 -19.33 3.01
C ILE A 153 -6.34 -18.50 1.78
N ARG A 154 -6.54 -17.19 1.88
CA ARG A 154 -6.33 -16.24 0.78
C ARG A 154 -5.23 -15.24 1.07
N HIS A 155 -4.98 -14.89 2.34
CA HIS A 155 -4.01 -13.86 2.74
C HIS A 155 -2.91 -14.43 3.65
N ILE A 156 -1.71 -13.82 3.58
CA ILE A 156 -0.54 -14.23 4.38
C ILE A 156 -0.80 -14.10 5.89
N HIS A 157 -1.55 -13.08 6.34
CA HIS A 157 -1.84 -12.87 7.76
C HIS A 157 -2.70 -13.99 8.36
N GLN A 158 -3.37 -14.81 7.55
CA GLN A 158 -4.20 -15.89 8.09
C GLN A 158 -3.33 -17.02 8.65
N ILE A 159 -2.17 -17.27 8.03
CA ILE A 159 -1.18 -18.27 8.42
C ILE A 159 -0.12 -17.73 9.40
N MET A 160 -0.25 -16.45 9.79
CA MET A 160 0.64 -15.79 10.73
C MET A 160 -0.14 -15.32 11.95
N GLN A 161 0.37 -15.60 13.15
CA GLN A 161 -0.13 -15.01 14.38
C GLN A 161 1.01 -14.30 15.07
N SER A 162 0.86 -12.99 15.32
CA SER A 162 1.85 -12.18 16.03
C SER A 162 3.29 -12.33 15.49
N GLN A 163 3.46 -12.32 14.16
CA GLN A 163 4.75 -12.39 13.44
C GLN A 163 5.44 -13.76 13.39
N GLU A 164 4.85 -14.76 14.02
CA GLU A 164 5.25 -16.16 13.86
C GLU A 164 4.27 -16.91 12.97
N ILE A 165 4.80 -17.90 12.25
CA ILE A 165 4.01 -18.75 11.36
C ILE A 165 3.44 -19.88 12.21
N LEU A 166 2.13 -20.07 12.14
CA LEU A 166 1.45 -21.16 12.85
C LEU A 166 2.03 -22.52 12.42
N PRO A 167 2.27 -23.45 13.35
CA PRO A 167 2.75 -24.77 12.98
C PRO A 167 1.71 -25.49 12.11
N PHE A 168 2.18 -26.37 11.23
CA PHE A 168 1.33 -27.03 10.23
C PHE A 168 0.18 -27.83 10.87
N THR A 169 0.39 -28.39 12.06
CA THR A 169 -0.63 -29.13 12.83
C THR A 169 -1.86 -28.27 13.15
N ASP A 170 -1.63 -27.01 13.51
CA ASP A 170 -2.67 -26.08 13.93
C ASP A 170 -3.42 -25.55 12.70
N ILE A 171 -2.67 -25.27 11.63
CA ILE A 171 -3.19 -24.92 10.30
C ILE A 171 -4.05 -26.05 9.71
N GLN A 172 -3.60 -27.30 9.85
CA GLN A 172 -4.29 -28.48 9.37
C GLN A 172 -5.60 -28.71 10.12
N THR A 173 -5.58 -28.58 11.44
CA THR A 173 -6.77 -28.74 12.28
C THR A 173 -7.79 -27.63 12.03
N LYS A 174 -7.33 -26.40 11.77
CA LYS A 174 -8.18 -25.22 11.58
C LYS A 174 -8.85 -25.15 10.20
N TRP A 175 -8.22 -25.70 9.16
CA TRP A 175 -8.69 -25.58 7.77
C TRP A 175 -8.80 -26.91 7.02
N GLU A 176 -8.74 -28.04 7.74
CA GLU A 176 -8.90 -29.40 7.19
C GLU A 176 -8.03 -29.67 5.96
N LEU A 177 -6.78 -29.18 6.00
CA LEU A 177 -5.87 -29.31 4.86
C LEU A 177 -5.37 -30.76 4.70
N PRO A 178 -5.26 -31.25 3.45
CA PRO A 178 -4.70 -32.57 3.19
C PRO A 178 -3.19 -32.61 3.51
N THR A 179 -2.70 -33.76 3.96
CA THR A 179 -1.29 -33.97 4.38
C THR A 179 -0.28 -33.68 3.26
N ASN A 180 -0.70 -33.75 2.00
CA ASN A 180 0.11 -33.38 0.84
C ASN A 180 0.41 -31.87 0.73
N ALA A 181 -0.22 -31.02 1.55
CA ALA A 181 -0.02 -29.58 1.60
C ALA A 181 1.21 -29.14 2.41
N ILE A 182 1.88 -30.06 3.14
CA ILE A 182 3.07 -29.78 3.96
C ILE A 182 4.20 -29.14 3.14
N PHE A 183 4.44 -29.63 1.93
CA PHE A 183 5.52 -29.10 1.08
C PHE A 183 5.26 -27.64 0.69
N THR A 184 4.02 -27.31 0.35
CA THR A 184 3.60 -25.93 0.07
C THR A 184 3.72 -25.05 1.31
N TYR A 185 3.39 -25.56 2.50
CA TYR A 185 3.61 -24.86 3.76
C TYR A 185 5.10 -24.53 4.01
N LEU A 186 6.00 -25.48 3.78
CA LEU A 186 7.45 -25.25 3.94
C LEU A 186 7.97 -24.19 2.97
N GLN A 187 7.52 -24.24 1.71
CA GLN A 187 7.85 -23.21 0.72
C GLN A 187 7.31 -21.83 1.12
N LEU A 188 6.07 -21.75 1.60
CA LEU A 188 5.47 -20.51 2.12
C LEU A 188 6.27 -19.97 3.32
N LYS A 189 6.64 -20.85 4.26
CA LYS A 189 7.44 -20.50 5.43
C LYS A 189 8.79 -19.91 5.06
N GLY A 190 9.47 -20.49 4.07
CA GLY A 190 10.71 -19.94 3.53
C GLY A 190 10.53 -18.53 2.98
N ILE A 191 9.52 -18.32 2.14
CA ILE A 191 9.24 -17.03 1.49
C ILE A 191 8.84 -15.96 2.51
N ILE A 192 8.03 -16.31 3.50
CA ILE A 192 7.59 -15.36 4.54
C ILE A 192 8.78 -14.93 5.41
N ASN A 193 9.65 -15.87 5.78
CA ASN A 193 10.84 -15.53 6.56
C ASN A 193 11.81 -14.64 5.79
N THR A 194 11.95 -14.81 4.47
CA THR A 194 12.86 -13.99 3.67
C THR A 194 12.28 -12.61 3.31
N HIS A 195 10.97 -12.51 3.05
CA HIS A 195 10.35 -11.30 2.50
C HIS A 195 9.43 -10.53 3.47
N VAL A 196 9.01 -11.12 4.59
CA VAL A 196 8.07 -10.51 5.56
C VAL A 196 8.76 -10.22 6.90
N ASN A 197 9.45 -11.19 7.51
CA ASN A 197 9.98 -11.05 8.88
C ASN A 197 11.27 -10.22 9.03
N LYS A 198 12.01 -9.94 7.95
CA LYS A 198 13.17 -9.02 7.99
C LYS A 198 12.82 -7.55 8.26
N GLN A 199 11.56 -7.21 8.54
CA GLN A 199 11.12 -5.83 8.74
C GLN A 199 11.21 -5.31 10.19
N GLN A 200 11.35 -6.15 11.22
CA GLN A 200 11.31 -5.64 12.60
C GLN A 200 12.65 -5.27 13.22
N GLN A 201 13.77 -5.57 12.57
CA GLN A 201 15.04 -4.96 12.94
C GLN A 201 15.20 -3.68 12.11
N SER A 202 14.69 -2.58 12.65
CA SER A 202 15.13 -1.22 12.27
C SER A 202 15.54 -0.50 13.55
N PRO A 203 16.59 0.34 13.49
CA PRO A 203 17.50 0.64 14.58
C PRO A 203 16.81 1.32 15.75
N GLU A 204 17.20 0.94 16.96
CA GLU A 204 16.89 1.67 18.19
C GLU A 204 17.01 3.17 17.96
N GLN A 205 15.92 3.88 18.21
CA GLN A 205 15.96 5.33 18.32
C GLN A 205 16.92 5.67 19.45
N SER A 206 18.09 6.23 19.11
CA SER A 206 19.00 6.81 20.08
C SER A 206 18.25 7.85 20.91
N PRO A 207 18.24 7.77 22.25
CA PRO A 207 17.72 8.86 23.06
C PRO A 207 18.63 10.07 22.89
N LEU A 208 18.10 11.15 22.31
CA LEU A 208 18.77 12.45 22.32
C LEU A 208 18.95 12.91 23.78
N PRO A 209 20.14 13.37 24.19
CA PRO A 209 20.36 13.88 25.53
C PRO A 209 19.66 15.23 25.70
N SER A 210 18.93 15.37 26.81
CA SER A 210 18.38 16.65 27.24
C SER A 210 19.52 17.61 27.62
N LYS A 211 19.45 18.84 27.13
CA LYS A 211 20.12 20.01 27.70
C LYS A 211 19.08 21.07 27.95
#